data_AF-A0A2I0KWP1-F1
#
_entry.id   AF-A0A2I0KWP1-F1
#
_cell.length_a   1.000
_cell.length_b   1.000
_cell.length_c   1.000
_cell.angle_alpha   90.00
_cell.angle_beta   90.00
_cell.angle_gamma   90.00
#
_symmetry.space_group_name_H-M   'P 1'
#
loop_
_entity.id
_entity.type
_entity.pdbx_description
1 polymer ?
#
loop_
_entity_poly.entity_id
_entity_poly.type
_entity_poly.pdbx_seq_one_letter_code
_entity_poly.pdbx_strand_id
1 'polypeptide(L)'
;MTATLVLALPDFEDEFVIEADAFGTIIGAVLSQKGRPLAFLSKGLNESKKSWSTYEKEMLAILEAGLLRSQGRDSIMVIVDRLSKYAHFIALGHPYSAKEVTEAFIRGIVRLHGIPELIVTNRDHIFVSSFWRELFKLHGTKLKMSSAYHQ
;
A
#
# COMPACT_ATOMS: atom_id res chain seq x y z
N MET A 1 12.06 -28.75 -18.88
CA MET A 1 11.20 -29.27 -17.80
C MET A 1 10.31 -28.12 -17.34
N THR A 2 9.06 -28.05 -17.79
CA THR A 2 8.10 -27.02 -17.36
C THR A 2 7.41 -27.52 -16.11
N ALA A 3 7.86 -27.07 -14.93
CA ALA A 3 7.16 -27.34 -13.68
C ALA A 3 5.80 -26.65 -13.73
N THR A 4 4.72 -27.41 -13.52
CA THR A 4 3.36 -26.87 -13.40
C THR A 4 3.37 -25.84 -12.27
N LEU A 5 2.95 -24.60 -12.56
CA LEU A 5 2.84 -23.55 -11.56
C LEU A 5 1.69 -23.88 -10.60
N VAL A 6 1.98 -24.64 -9.54
CA VAL A 6 1.04 -24.89 -8.46
C VAL A 6 1.13 -23.72 -7.48
N LEU A 7 0.00 -23.07 -7.24
CA LEU A 7 -0.11 -22.01 -6.23
C LEU A 7 0.22 -22.59 -4.85
N ALA A 8 1.10 -21.92 -4.12
CA ALA A 8 1.38 -22.24 -2.73
C ALA A 8 0.32 -21.61 -1.80
N LEU A 9 0.13 -22.22 -0.63
CA LEU A 9 -0.65 -21.61 0.44
C LEU A 9 0.18 -20.50 1.10
N PRO A 10 -0.45 -19.37 1.49
CA PRO A 10 0.25 -18.30 2.15
C PRO A 10 0.69 -18.72 3.56
N ASP A 11 1.92 -18.38 3.92
CA ASP A 11 2.45 -18.44 5.29
C ASP A 11 2.59 -17.01 5.82
N PHE A 12 1.80 -16.63 6.82
CA PHE A 12 1.74 -15.24 7.27
C PHE A 12 2.96 -14.80 8.11
N GLU A 13 3.86 -15.72 8.46
CA GLU A 13 5.12 -15.41 9.13
C GLU A 13 6.26 -15.11 8.13
N ASP A 14 6.04 -15.37 6.84
CA ASP A 14 7.01 -15.12 5.78
C ASP A 14 6.75 -13.79 5.04
N GLU A 15 7.81 -13.24 4.44
CA GLU A 15 7.72 -12.03 3.63
C GLU A 15 6.96 -12.27 2.32
N PHE A 16 5.94 -11.44 2.08
CA PHE A 16 5.21 -11.39 0.81
C PHE A 16 5.95 -10.51 -0.20
N VAL A 17 6.15 -11.03 -1.41
CA VAL A 17 6.70 -10.29 -2.54
C VAL A 17 5.59 -10.08 -3.57
N ILE A 18 5.34 -8.82 -3.93
CA ILE A 18 4.42 -8.46 -5.02
C ILE A 18 5.25 -7.95 -6.18
N GLU A 19 5.15 -8.64 -7.31
CA GLU A 19 5.67 -8.17 -8.60
C GLU A 19 4.49 -7.66 -9.41
N ALA A 20 4.57 -6.44 -9.91
CA ALA A 20 3.51 -5.82 -10.70
C ALA A 20 4.05 -5.37 -12.05
N ASP A 21 3.23 -5.53 -13.08
CA ASP A 21 3.50 -5.04 -14.42
C ASP A 21 2.25 -4.37 -15.00
N ALA A 22 2.47 -3.43 -15.93
CA ALA A 22 1.39 -2.82 -16.68
C ALA A 22 1.72 -2.81 -18.17
N PHE A 23 0.81 -3.31 -18.99
CA PHE A 23 0.95 -3.32 -20.45
C PHE A 23 -0.28 -2.68 -21.10
N GLY A 24 -0.09 -1.47 -21.66
CA GLY A 24 -1.14 -0.73 -22.34
C GLY A 24 -2.33 -0.42 -21.43
N THR A 25 -3.38 -1.24 -21.55
CA THR A 25 -4.65 -1.13 -20.82
C THR A 25 -4.88 -2.28 -19.84
N ILE A 26 -3.87 -3.10 -19.57
CA ILE A 26 -3.93 -4.25 -18.66
C ILE A 26 -2.93 -4.02 -17.54
N ILE A 27 -3.32 -4.37 -16.33
CA ILE A 27 -2.42 -4.49 -15.17
C ILE A 27 -2.33 -5.94 -14.74
N GLY A 28 -1.13 -6.37 -14.38
CA GLY A 28 -0.83 -7.67 -13.85
C GLY A 28 -0.09 -7.55 -12.51
N ALA A 29 -0.29 -8.53 -11.65
CA ALA A 29 0.53 -8.68 -10.46
C ALA A 29 0.60 -10.14 -10.01
N VAL A 30 1.76 -10.51 -9.48
CA VAL A 30 2.05 -11.81 -8.89
C VAL A 30 2.36 -11.61 -7.42
N LEU A 31 1.57 -12.24 -6.55
CA LEU A 31 1.90 -12.35 -5.13
C LEU A 31 2.69 -13.65 -4.94
N SER A 32 3.84 -13.59 -4.29
CA SER A 32 4.71 -14.75 -4.08
C SER A 32 5.37 -14.74 -2.69
N GLN A 33 5.78 -15.92 -2.22
CA GLN A 33 6.58 -16.11 -1.01
C GLN A 33 7.68 -17.12 -1.28
N LYS A 34 8.92 -16.85 -0.87
CA LYS A 34 10.08 -17.74 -1.09
C LYS A 34 10.22 -18.16 -2.58
N GLY A 35 9.91 -17.26 -3.50
CA GLY A 35 9.92 -17.51 -4.95
C GLY A 35 8.80 -18.41 -5.47
N ARG A 36 7.76 -18.71 -4.66
CA ARG A 36 6.60 -19.50 -5.06
C ARG A 36 5.37 -18.60 -5.21
N PRO A 37 4.63 -18.68 -6.33
CA PRO A 37 3.43 -17.87 -6.52
C PRO A 37 2.30 -18.33 -5.58
N LEU A 38 1.64 -17.37 -4.97
CA LEU A 38 0.45 -17.54 -4.12
C LEU A 38 -0.83 -17.14 -4.84
N ALA A 39 -0.77 -16.07 -5.62
CA ALA A 39 -1.90 -15.56 -6.39
C ALA A 39 -1.43 -14.77 -7.61
N PHE A 40 -2.33 -14.68 -8.60
CA PHE A 40 -2.16 -13.85 -9.79
C PHE A 40 -3.35 -12.89 -9.91
N LEU A 41 -3.06 -11.65 -10.29
CA LEU A 41 -4.04 -10.66 -10.70
C LEU A 41 -3.77 -10.33 -12.18
N SER A 42 -4.83 -10.33 -12.99
CA SER A 42 -4.82 -9.74 -14.33
C SER A 42 -6.14 -9.00 -14.52
N LYS A 43 -6.06 -7.70 -14.79
CA LYS A 43 -7.25 -6.83 -14.83
C LYS A 43 -7.15 -5.81 -15.96
N GLY A 44 -8.20 -5.71 -16.76
CA GLY A 44 -8.36 -4.65 -17.75
C GLY A 44 -8.71 -3.32 -17.08
N LEU A 45 -8.12 -2.23 -17.57
CA LEU A 45 -8.39 -0.87 -17.14
C LEU A 45 -9.54 -0.24 -17.94
N ASN A 46 -10.42 0.47 -17.24
CA ASN A 46 -11.48 1.28 -17.86
C ASN A 46 -10.89 2.50 -18.58
N GLU A 47 -11.66 3.12 -19.49
CA GLU A 47 -11.24 4.29 -20.31
C GLU A 47 -10.56 5.39 -19.49
N SER A 48 -11.13 5.74 -18.34
CA SER A 48 -10.60 6.78 -17.43
C SER A 48 -9.19 6.49 -16.90
N LYS A 49 -8.78 5.22 -16.87
CA LYS A 49 -7.49 4.74 -16.36
C LYS A 49 -6.49 4.41 -17.48
N LYS A 50 -6.89 4.50 -18.76
CA LYS A 50 -6.00 4.23 -19.88
C LYS A 50 -4.93 5.32 -20.05
N SER A 51 -5.28 6.57 -19.74
CA SER A 51 -4.38 7.73 -19.80
C SER A 51 -3.39 7.80 -18.62
N TRP A 52 -3.56 6.95 -17.60
CA TRP A 52 -2.63 6.89 -16.48
C TRP A 52 -1.24 6.45 -16.95
N SER A 53 -0.22 6.99 -16.30
CA SER A 53 1.17 6.59 -16.51
C SER A 53 1.37 5.11 -16.14
N THR A 54 2.40 4.46 -16.71
CA THR A 54 2.75 3.06 -16.37
C THR A 54 2.94 2.90 -14.86
N TYR A 55 3.59 3.86 -14.20
CA TYR A 55 3.77 3.87 -12.75
C TYR A 55 2.44 3.86 -11.97
N GLU A 56 1.47 4.69 -12.37
CA GLU A 56 0.14 4.72 -11.71
C GLU A 56 -0.62 3.41 -11.92
N LYS A 57 -0.46 2.78 -13.09
CA LYS A 57 -1.08 1.49 -13.41
C LYS A 57 -0.45 0.34 -12.62
N GLU A 58 0.87 0.27 -12.55
CA GLU A 58 1.60 -0.71 -11.73
C GLU A 58 1.25 -0.54 -10.24
N MET A 59 1.18 0.70 -9.76
CA MET A 59 0.73 0.98 -8.39
C MET A 59 -0.68 0.45 -8.13
N LEU A 60 -1.62 0.65 -9.07
CA LEU A 60 -2.97 0.08 -8.96
C LEU A 60 -2.93 -1.46 -8.93
N ALA A 61 -2.05 -2.10 -9.71
CA ALA A 61 -1.87 -3.55 -9.72
C ALA A 61 -1.41 -4.07 -8.36
N ILE A 62 -0.45 -3.40 -7.73
CA ILE A 62 0.04 -3.72 -6.39
C ILE A 62 -1.09 -3.60 -5.36
N LEU A 63 -1.90 -2.52 -5.43
CA LEU A 63 -3.01 -2.32 -4.50
C LEU A 63 -4.07 -3.41 -4.64
N GLU A 64 -4.47 -3.72 -5.87
CA GLU A 64 -5.49 -4.73 -6.14
C GLU A 64 -4.99 -6.13 -5.76
N ALA A 65 -3.70 -6.44 -5.97
CA ALA A 65 -3.12 -7.72 -5.61
C ALA A 65 -2.86 -7.87 -4.11
N GLY A 66 -2.40 -6.82 -3.43
CA GLY A 66 -2.20 -6.82 -1.99
C GLY A 66 -3.51 -6.96 -1.20
N LEU A 67 -4.64 -6.57 -1.79
CA LEU A 67 -5.98 -6.73 -1.20
C LEU A 67 -6.55 -8.14 -1.41
N LEU A 68 -5.91 -9.00 -2.20
CA LEU A 68 -6.31 -10.39 -2.35
C LEU A 68 -5.99 -11.16 -1.06
N ARG A 69 -6.98 -11.20 -0.15
CA ARG A 69 -7.10 -12.18 0.94
C ARG A 69 -6.05 -12.04 2.06
N SER A 70 -6.14 -10.98 2.84
CA SER A 70 -5.57 -10.99 4.19
C SER A 70 -6.67 -11.29 5.22
N GLN A 71 -6.39 -12.22 6.15
CA GLN A 71 -7.24 -12.71 7.25
C GLN A 71 -7.97 -11.59 8.02
N GLY A 72 -9.14 -11.15 7.54
CA GLY A 72 -9.89 -10.03 8.13
C GLY A 72 -9.21 -8.65 8.00
N ARG A 73 -8.20 -8.52 7.13
CA ARG A 73 -7.58 -7.23 6.78
C ARG A 73 -7.89 -6.91 5.32
N ASP A 74 -8.70 -5.89 5.12
CA ASP A 74 -9.30 -5.49 3.84
C ASP A 74 -8.83 -4.10 3.40
N SER A 75 -7.88 -3.50 4.12
CA SER A 75 -7.35 -2.17 3.86
C SER A 75 -5.82 -2.19 3.87
N ILE A 76 -5.20 -1.37 3.01
CA ILE A 76 -3.74 -1.22 2.98
C ILE A 76 -3.41 0.25 3.18
N MET A 77 -2.62 0.54 4.20
CA MET A 77 -1.96 1.83 4.36
C MET A 77 -0.71 1.83 3.50
N VAL A 78 -0.66 2.76 2.56
CA VAL A 78 0.45 2.91 1.62
C VAL A 78 1.24 4.15 2.00
N ILE A 79 2.53 3.98 2.28
CA ILE A 79 3.43 5.08 2.60
C ILE A 79 4.52 5.09 1.54
N VAL A 80 4.59 6.17 0.76
CA VAL A 80 5.59 6.33 -0.29
C VAL A 80 6.60 7.39 0.14
N ASP A 81 7.88 7.01 0.19
CA ASP A 81 8.95 7.99 0.28
C ASP A 81 9.11 8.70 -1.06
N ARG A 82 9.01 10.04 -1.05
CA ARG A 82 8.98 10.83 -2.28
C ARG A 82 10.34 10.94 -2.95
N LEU A 83 11.43 10.80 -2.20
CA LEU A 83 12.80 10.91 -2.69
C LEU A 83 13.25 9.61 -3.36
N SER A 84 13.22 8.49 -2.63
CA SER A 84 13.67 7.18 -3.12
C SER A 84 12.64 6.46 -3.98
N LYS A 85 11.36 6.87 -3.92
CA LYS A 85 10.21 6.15 -4.49
C LYS A 85 9.92 4.81 -3.83
N TYR A 86 10.55 4.51 -2.69
CA TYR A 86 10.26 3.30 -1.93
C TYR A 86 8.85 3.37 -1.32
N ALA A 87 8.10 2.27 -1.41
CA ALA A 87 6.75 2.17 -0.87
C ALA A 87 6.69 1.12 0.23
N HIS A 88 6.09 1.48 1.36
CA HIS A 88 5.70 0.57 2.42
C HIS A 88 4.20 0.30 2.33
N PHE A 89 3.85 -0.98 2.34
CA PHE A 89 2.48 -1.46 2.36
C PHE A 89 2.21 -2.09 3.71
N ILE A 90 1.27 -1.53 4.47
CA ILE A 90 0.91 -1.99 5.81
C ILE A 90 -0.56 -2.40 5.80
N ALA A 91 -0.83 -3.69 5.96
CA ALA A 91 -2.21 -4.20 6.01
C ALA A 91 -2.92 -3.77 7.31
N LEU A 92 -4.15 -3.29 7.17
CA LEU A 92 -5.06 -2.87 8.23
C LEU A 92 -6.39 -3.61 8.11
N GLY A 93 -7.05 -3.87 9.24
CA GLY A 93 -8.43 -4.39 9.27
C GLY A 93 -9.42 -3.25 9.44
N HIS A 94 -10.41 -3.16 8.57
CA HIS A 94 -11.51 -2.21 8.70
C HIS A 94 -12.63 -2.79 9.60
N PRO A 95 -13.29 -1.96 10.44
CA PRO A 95 -12.97 -0.55 10.71
C PRO A 95 -11.69 -0.39 11.53
N TYR A 96 -10.85 0.57 11.15
CA TYR A 96 -9.64 0.94 11.89
C TYR A 96 -9.79 2.29 12.58
N SER A 97 -9.18 2.43 13.76
CA SER A 97 -9.12 3.66 14.54
C SER A 97 -7.83 4.44 14.28
N ALA A 98 -7.80 5.72 14.67
CA ALA A 98 -6.60 6.55 14.53
C ALA A 98 -5.42 6.02 15.36
N LYS A 99 -5.71 5.34 16.47
CA LYS A 99 -4.72 4.67 17.31
C LYS A 99 -4.07 3.50 16.56
N GLU A 100 -4.86 2.61 15.98
CA GLU A 100 -4.35 1.44 15.25
C GLU A 100 -3.50 1.85 14.04
N VAL A 101 -3.96 2.85 13.28
CA VAL A 101 -3.20 3.40 12.14
C VAL A 101 -1.87 4.01 12.61
N THR A 102 -1.88 4.75 13.72
CA THR A 102 -0.67 5.33 14.30
C THR A 102 0.31 4.26 14.76
N GLU A 103 -0.16 3.25 15.48
CA GLU A 103 0.70 2.16 15.93
C GLU A 103 1.31 1.39 14.76
N ALA A 104 0.51 1.12 13.72
CA ALA A 104 0.96 0.50 12.50
C ALA A 104 2.04 1.36 11.80
N PHE A 105 1.82 2.67 11.73
CA PHE A 105 2.80 3.62 11.18
C PHE A 105 4.09 3.68 11.99
N ILE A 106 4.02 3.71 13.33
CA ILE A 106 5.21 3.74 14.17
C ILE A 106 6.02 2.44 14.00
N ARG A 107 5.35 1.29 14.04
CA ARG A 107 6.01 -0.02 13.88
C ARG A 107 6.60 -0.22 12.48
N GLY A 108 5.89 0.21 11.44
CA GLY A 108 6.26 -0.01 10.05
C GLY A 108 7.21 1.04 9.48
N ILE A 109 7.12 2.29 9.94
CA ILE A 109 7.86 3.43 9.36
C ILE A 109 8.83 4.02 10.37
N VAL A 110 8.34 4.51 11.51
CA VAL A 110 9.19 5.25 12.47
C VAL A 110 10.30 4.37 13.02
N ARG A 111 10.02 3.09 13.29
CA ARG A 111 11.02 2.11 13.72
C ARG A 111 12.15 1.92 12.71
N LEU A 112 11.84 1.97 11.41
CA LEU A 112 12.81 1.68 10.34
C LEU A 112 13.58 2.94 9.89
N HIS A 113 12.89 4.08 9.83
CA HIS A 113 13.40 5.29 9.18
C HIS A 113 13.50 6.50 10.11
N GLY A 114 13.04 6.37 11.36
CA GLY A 114 12.91 7.49 12.29
C GLY A 114 11.66 8.34 12.04
N ILE A 115 11.57 9.45 12.78
CA ILE A 115 10.42 10.35 12.71
C ILE A 115 10.48 11.18 11.42
N PRO A 116 9.44 11.15 10.56
CA PRO A 116 9.44 11.92 9.34
C PRO A 116 9.42 13.43 9.60
N GLU A 117 10.13 14.20 8.78
CA GLU A 117 10.06 15.68 8.84
C GLU A 117 8.74 16.23 8.27
N LEU A 118 8.16 15.55 7.27
CA LEU A 118 6.95 15.97 6.58
C LEU A 118 6.10 14.76 6.19
N ILE A 119 4.83 14.79 6.59
CA ILE A 119 3.83 13.83 6.11
C ILE A 119 2.80 14.58 5.27
N VAL A 120 2.51 14.05 4.08
CA VAL A 120 1.38 14.48 3.24
C VAL A 120 0.38 13.35 3.18
N THR A 121 -0.84 13.60 3.64
CA THR A 121 -1.94 12.63 3.60
C THR A 121 -3.13 13.20 2.85
N ASN A 122 -4.08 12.33 2.49
CA ASN A 122 -5.41 12.78 2.09
C ASN A 122 -6.18 13.31 3.32
N ARG A 123 -7.42 13.78 3.09
CA ARG A 123 -8.29 14.32 4.14
C ARG A 123 -9.14 13.26 4.86
N ASP A 124 -8.67 12.01 4.91
CA ASP A 124 -9.36 10.96 5.67
C ASP A 124 -9.49 11.35 7.15
N HIS A 125 -10.62 10.99 7.76
CA HIS A 125 -10.94 11.31 9.15
C HIS A 125 -9.85 10.89 10.16
N ILE A 126 -9.09 9.83 9.85
CA ILE A 126 -7.96 9.40 10.66
C ILE A 126 -6.85 10.45 10.70
N PHE A 127 -6.42 10.94 9.54
CA PHE A 127 -5.30 11.89 9.43
C PHE A 127 -5.70 13.31 9.81
N VAL A 128 -7.00 13.61 9.77
CA VAL A 128 -7.59 14.87 10.25
C VAL A 128 -7.79 14.87 11.77
N SER A 129 -7.83 13.70 12.42
CA SER A 129 -8.07 13.55 13.86
C SER A 129 -7.10 14.39 14.71
N SER A 130 -7.57 14.88 15.86
CA SER A 130 -6.72 15.58 16.82
C SER A 130 -5.56 14.70 17.27
N PHE A 131 -5.82 13.43 17.53
CA PHE A 131 -4.82 12.46 17.95
C PHE A 131 -3.63 12.39 16.98
N TRP A 132 -3.88 12.15 15.69
CA TRP A 132 -2.82 12.09 14.68
C TRP A 132 -2.07 13.43 14.58
N ARG A 133 -2.82 14.54 14.55
CA ARG A 133 -2.25 15.87 14.39
C ARG A 133 -1.36 16.30 15.55
N GLU A 134 -1.81 16.06 16.77
CA GLU A 134 -1.08 16.41 18.00
C GLU A 134 0.15 15.54 18.15
N LEU A 135 0.02 14.23 17.95
CA LEU A 135 1.14 13.30 18.07
C LEU A 135 2.31 13.72 17.18
N PHE A 136 2.08 13.92 15.88
CA PHE A 136 3.16 14.25 14.96
C PHE A 136 3.66 15.70 15.11
N LYS A 137 2.79 16.64 15.52
CA LYS A 137 3.25 17.99 15.90
C LYS A 137 4.21 17.97 17.08
N LEU A 138 3.89 17.19 18.13
CA LEU A 138 4.75 17.08 19.33
C LEU A 138 6.13 16.50 19.00
N HIS A 139 6.19 15.64 17.99
CA HIS A 139 7.45 15.06 17.49
C HIS A 139 8.12 15.91 16.40
N GLY A 140 7.64 17.13 16.13
CA GLY A 140 8.26 18.06 15.19
C GLY A 140 7.95 17.82 13.71
N THR A 141 7.09 16.84 13.38
CA THR A 141 6.68 16.54 12.02
C THR A 141 5.73 17.60 11.48
N LYS A 142 6.00 18.11 10.29
CA LYS A 142 5.08 18.98 9.54
C LYS A 142 4.00 18.12 8.90
N LEU A 143 2.73 18.48 9.09
CA LEU A 143 1.60 17.81 8.44
C LEU A 143 1.02 18.70 7.34
N LYS A 144 0.84 18.14 6.15
CA LYS A 144 0.17 18.78 5.02
C LYS A 144 -0.91 17.85 4.48
N MET A 145 -1.99 18.42 3.99
CA MET A 145 -3.06 17.68 3.31
C MET A 145 -2.90 17.82 1.81
N SER A 146 -3.05 16.73 1.05
CA SER A 146 -3.16 16.82 -0.39
C SER A 146 -4.44 17.58 -0.77
N SER A 147 -4.41 18.34 -1.87
CA SER A 147 -5.64 18.84 -2.47
C SER A 147 -6.50 17.63 -2.87
N ALA A 148 -7.81 17.74 -2.70
CA ALA A 148 -8.71 16.78 -3.33
C ALA A 148 -8.45 16.85 -4.85
N TYR A 149 -8.19 15.71 -5.48
CA TYR A 149 -8.26 15.63 -6.93
C TYR A 149 -9.67 16.08 -7.32
N HIS A 150 -9.77 17.15 -8.11
CA HIS A 150 -11.01 17.46 -8.81
C HIS A 150 -11.29 16.29 -9.75
N GLN A 151 -12.48 15.69 -9.57
CA GLN A 151 -13.06 14.71 -10.50
C GLN A 151 -13.13 15.27 -11.92
#